data_AF-A0A9W6WCX1-F1
#
_entry.id   AF-A0A9W6WCX1-F1
#
_cell.length_a   1.000
_cell.length_b   1.000
_cell.length_c   1.000
_cell.angle_alpha   90.00
_cell.angle_beta   90.00
_cell.angle_gamma   90.00
#
_symmetry.space_group_name_H-M   'P 1'
#
loop_
_entity.id
_entity.type
_entity.pdbx_description
1 polymer ?
#
loop_
_entity_poly.entity_id
_entity_poly.type
_entity_poly.pdbx_seq_one_letter_code
_entity_poly.pdbx_strand_id
1 'polypeptide(L)'
;MGLNGSDVAKDASDIVLSDDNFASILNAIEEGRRMGDNIQKFVLQLLGLNVAQAIFLMVGLVFKDPTGFSVFPLSPVQALWIIIVTSCFPAMGLGLEKASAGIMENPPKDTKENVFTWEILIDMFVYGTIMASCCMIAFCIVLYGNGNGEIGLQCNGTNFTDSCKTVFKARSCAFAVMAWSALLLAWEAIDIRRSLFALQPNTTTPYTQVFKDLWSNQFLFWSVILGFGTIFPTVYIPVINDKVFLCRGISYEWGYSIAMTFTFLLGCEGYKWGKRVYFRKQAKKTHTPEADLEKNSPFSQFHAL
;
A
#
# COMPACT_ATOMS: atom_id res chain seq x y z
N MET A 1 -36.00 13.31 -10.49
CA MET A 1 -37.09 12.35 -10.27
C MET A 1 -37.27 11.55 -11.55
N GLY A 2 -37.16 10.24 -11.46
CA GLY A 2 -37.24 9.30 -12.58
C GLY A 2 -38.68 8.98 -12.97
N LEU A 3 -39.60 8.92 -12.01
CA LEU A 3 -41.01 8.61 -12.29
C LEU A 3 -41.81 9.87 -12.62
N ASN A 4 -41.77 10.86 -11.74
CA ASN A 4 -42.58 12.09 -11.86
C ASN A 4 -41.86 13.25 -12.54
N GLY A 5 -40.57 13.13 -12.83
CA GLY A 5 -39.81 14.19 -13.50
C GLY A 5 -40.15 14.30 -14.99
N SER A 6 -40.15 15.52 -15.53
CA SER A 6 -40.21 15.73 -16.97
C SER A 6 -38.92 15.22 -17.64
N ASP A 7 -39.02 14.77 -18.89
CA ASP A 7 -37.85 14.23 -19.60
C ASP A 7 -36.77 15.29 -19.81
N VAL A 8 -37.17 16.56 -20.01
CA VAL A 8 -36.24 17.71 -20.05
C VAL A 8 -35.47 17.86 -18.73
N ALA A 9 -36.11 17.64 -17.59
CA ALA A 9 -35.44 17.72 -16.29
C ALA A 9 -34.53 16.51 -16.04
N LYS A 10 -34.87 15.32 -16.54
CA LYS A 10 -34.02 14.13 -16.45
C LYS A 10 -32.75 14.33 -17.29
N ASP A 11 -32.89 14.78 -18.54
CA ASP A 11 -31.78 15.03 -19.45
C ASP A 11 -30.86 16.16 -18.98
N ALA A 12 -31.39 17.16 -18.28
CA ALA A 12 -30.61 18.28 -17.74
C ALA A 12 -29.90 17.97 -16.40
N SER A 13 -30.13 16.80 -15.78
CA SER A 13 -29.62 16.47 -14.44
C SER A 13 -28.47 15.46 -14.47
N ASP A 14 -27.46 15.66 -13.62
CA ASP A 14 -26.35 14.71 -13.47
C ASP A 14 -26.74 13.43 -12.71
N ILE A 15 -27.79 13.50 -11.88
CA ILE A 15 -28.29 12.39 -11.06
C ILE A 15 -29.82 12.35 -11.14
N VAL A 16 -30.36 11.20 -11.52
CA VAL A 16 -31.81 10.93 -11.56
C VAL A 16 -32.17 9.87 -10.53
N LEU A 17 -33.09 10.20 -9.61
CA LEU A 17 -33.64 9.25 -8.65
C LEU A 17 -34.64 8.32 -9.33
N SER A 18 -34.27 7.06 -9.54
CA SER A 18 -35.11 6.08 -10.25
C SER A 18 -36.41 5.75 -9.53
N ASP A 19 -36.43 5.86 -8.20
CA ASP A 19 -37.54 5.49 -7.31
C ASP A 19 -38.29 6.69 -6.75
N ASP A 20 -37.91 7.92 -7.12
CA ASP A 20 -38.48 9.16 -6.58
C ASP A 20 -38.42 9.26 -5.05
N ASN A 21 -37.46 8.59 -4.40
CA ASN A 21 -37.28 8.63 -2.96
C ASN A 21 -36.09 9.52 -2.57
N PHE A 22 -36.33 10.53 -1.73
CA PHE A 22 -35.26 11.39 -1.21
C PHE A 22 -34.23 10.62 -0.35
N ALA A 23 -34.59 9.46 0.23
CA ALA A 23 -33.64 8.62 0.97
C ALA A 23 -32.48 8.12 0.07
N SER A 24 -32.73 7.94 -1.23
CA SER A 24 -31.71 7.54 -2.20
C SER A 24 -30.60 8.59 -2.36
N ILE A 25 -30.87 9.88 -2.06
CA ILE A 25 -29.85 10.93 -2.03
C ILE A 25 -28.87 10.69 -0.88
N LEU A 26 -29.36 10.30 0.30
CA LEU A 26 -28.50 10.05 1.46
C LEU A 26 -27.56 8.86 1.19
N ASN A 27 -28.09 7.78 0.62
CA ASN A 27 -27.30 6.62 0.21
C ASN A 27 -26.26 6.99 -0.85
N ALA A 28 -26.63 7.83 -1.83
CA ALA A 28 -25.71 8.31 -2.86
C ALA A 28 -24.57 9.17 -2.28
N ILE A 29 -24.86 10.02 -1.29
CA ILE A 29 -23.86 10.81 -0.57
C ILE A 29 -22.92 9.87 0.20
N GLU A 30 -23.44 8.89 0.93
CA GLU A 30 -22.64 7.91 1.66
C GLU A 30 -21.69 7.14 0.74
N GLU A 31 -22.20 6.66 -0.40
CA GLU A 31 -21.41 5.98 -1.43
C GLU A 31 -20.36 6.88 -2.07
N GLY A 32 -20.70 8.14 -2.35
CA GLY A 32 -19.75 9.13 -2.89
C GLY A 32 -18.59 9.38 -1.92
N ARG A 33 -18.89 9.50 -0.61
CA ARG A 33 -17.87 9.65 0.43
C ARG A 33 -17.00 8.39 0.55
N ARG A 34 -17.61 7.20 0.51
CA ARG A 34 -16.89 5.92 0.51
C ARG A 34 -15.93 5.82 -0.66
N MET A 35 -16.37 6.14 -1.87
CA MET A 35 -15.53 6.13 -3.06
C MET A 35 -14.36 7.11 -2.94
N GLY A 36 -14.60 8.32 -2.43
CA GLY A 36 -13.54 9.32 -2.20
C GLY A 36 -12.43 8.81 -1.27
N ASP A 37 -12.80 8.19 -0.15
CA ASP A 37 -11.84 7.58 0.79
C ASP A 37 -11.12 6.38 0.17
N ASN A 38 -11.83 5.54 -0.58
CA ASN A 38 -11.26 4.36 -1.22
C ASN A 38 -10.27 4.74 -2.35
N ILE A 39 -10.55 5.81 -3.10
CA ILE A 39 -9.61 6.35 -4.11
C ILE A 39 -8.29 6.75 -3.45
N GLN A 40 -8.32 7.38 -2.28
CA GLN A 40 -7.11 7.75 -1.56
C GLN A 40 -6.26 6.53 -1.17
N LYS A 41 -6.89 5.45 -0.70
CA LYS A 41 -6.22 4.18 -0.36
C LYS A 41 -5.64 3.49 -1.59
N PHE A 42 -6.41 3.47 -2.68
CA PHE A 42 -6.00 2.95 -3.99
C PHE A 42 -4.77 3.70 -4.53
N VAL A 43 -4.79 5.02 -4.48
CA VAL A 43 -3.70 5.90 -4.92
C VAL A 43 -2.45 5.66 -4.08
N LEU A 44 -2.60 5.56 -2.75
CA LEU A 44 -1.50 5.27 -1.83
C LEU A 44 -0.81 3.94 -2.18
N GLN A 45 -1.58 2.89 -2.44
CA GLN A 45 -1.07 1.58 -2.81
C GLN A 45 -0.27 1.61 -4.12
N LEU A 46 -0.86 2.16 -5.19
CA LEU A 46 -0.22 2.16 -6.52
C LEU A 46 1.00 3.07 -6.59
N LEU A 47 0.88 4.30 -6.10
CA LEU A 47 1.99 5.25 -6.19
C LEU A 47 3.08 4.94 -5.15
N GLY A 48 2.72 4.43 -3.96
CA GLY A 48 3.70 4.01 -2.96
C GLY A 48 4.64 2.93 -3.51
N LEU A 49 4.09 2.00 -4.28
CA LEU A 49 4.89 1.00 -4.98
C LEU A 49 5.76 1.58 -6.10
N ASN A 50 5.22 2.49 -6.91
CA ASN A 50 5.99 3.16 -7.96
C ASN A 50 7.17 3.94 -7.36
N VAL A 51 6.97 4.60 -6.21
CA VAL A 51 8.03 5.27 -5.46
C VAL A 51 9.06 4.25 -4.96
N ALA A 52 8.63 3.10 -4.41
CA ALA A 52 9.54 2.04 -3.99
C ALA A 52 10.43 1.54 -5.15
N GLN A 53 9.82 1.26 -6.30
CA GLN A 53 10.53 0.82 -7.50
C GLN A 53 11.51 1.87 -8.01
N ALA A 54 11.10 3.14 -8.06
CA ALA A 54 11.95 4.23 -8.49
C ALA A 54 13.18 4.38 -7.57
N ILE A 55 12.99 4.38 -6.25
CA ILE A 55 14.09 4.45 -5.27
C ILE A 55 15.00 3.23 -5.40
N PHE A 56 14.43 2.03 -5.48
CA PHE A 56 15.19 0.78 -5.58
C PHE A 56 16.08 0.74 -6.84
N LEU A 57 15.52 1.11 -8.00
CA LEU A 57 16.26 1.16 -9.25
C LEU A 57 17.32 2.27 -9.25
N MET A 58 17.00 3.45 -8.70
CA MET A 58 17.93 4.58 -8.62
C MET A 58 19.15 4.25 -7.75
N VAL A 59 18.93 3.67 -6.57
CA VAL A 59 20.02 3.21 -5.69
C VAL A 59 20.77 2.03 -6.32
N GLY A 60 20.07 1.18 -7.09
CA GLY A 60 20.64 0.07 -7.83
C GLY A 60 21.72 0.44 -8.85
N LEU A 61 21.73 1.68 -9.35
CA LEU A 61 22.73 2.15 -10.30
C LEU A 61 24.17 2.11 -9.75
N VAL A 62 24.32 2.03 -8.42
CA VAL A 62 25.63 1.93 -7.76
C VAL A 62 26.33 0.61 -8.06
N PHE A 63 25.59 -0.49 -8.29
CA PHE A 63 26.17 -1.79 -8.60
C PHE A 63 26.63 -1.83 -10.05
N LYS A 64 27.95 -1.79 -10.28
CA LYS A 64 28.56 -1.78 -11.61
C LYS A 64 29.35 -3.05 -11.86
N ASP A 65 29.19 -3.60 -13.06
CA ASP A 65 30.03 -4.66 -13.61
C ASP A 65 31.48 -4.14 -13.80
N PRO A 66 32.46 -5.05 -13.99
CA PRO A 66 33.85 -4.68 -14.30
C PRO A 66 34.02 -3.77 -15.53
N THR A 67 33.03 -3.73 -16.41
CA THR A 67 32.98 -2.87 -17.61
C THR A 67 32.42 -1.46 -17.34
N GLY A 68 32.02 -1.16 -16.10
CA GLY A 68 31.44 0.12 -15.69
C GLY A 68 29.95 0.26 -15.95
N PHE A 69 29.28 -0.76 -16.51
CA PHE A 69 27.83 -0.79 -16.71
C PHE A 69 27.09 -1.23 -15.45
N SER A 70 25.98 -0.57 -15.12
CA SER A 70 25.20 -0.91 -13.93
C SER A 70 24.38 -2.20 -14.12
N VAL A 71 24.38 -3.05 -13.11
CA VAL A 71 23.51 -4.23 -13.02
C VAL A 71 22.16 -3.80 -12.51
N PHE A 72 21.11 -4.05 -13.30
CA PHE A 72 19.77 -3.75 -12.84
C PHE A 72 19.40 -4.68 -11.68
N PRO A 73 19.01 -4.17 -10.50
CA PRO A 73 18.60 -5.03 -9.39
C PRO A 73 17.21 -5.62 -9.59
N LEU A 74 16.43 -5.06 -10.52
CA LEU A 74 15.14 -5.56 -10.98
C LEU A 74 15.11 -5.50 -12.51
N SER A 75 14.65 -6.55 -13.19
CA SER A 75 14.50 -6.49 -14.65
C SER A 75 13.28 -5.62 -15.03
N PRO A 76 13.26 -4.99 -16.22
CA PRO A 76 12.10 -4.21 -16.67
C PRO A 76 10.81 -5.04 -16.71
N VAL A 77 10.92 -6.32 -17.08
CA VAL A 77 9.76 -7.24 -17.12
C VAL A 77 9.24 -7.54 -15.71
N GLN A 78 10.13 -7.70 -14.72
CA GLN A 78 9.74 -7.80 -13.31
C GLN A 78 9.03 -6.55 -12.80
N ALA A 79 9.55 -5.37 -13.15
CA ALA A 79 8.93 -4.11 -12.77
C ALA A 79 7.49 -4.00 -13.32
N LEU A 80 7.31 -4.34 -14.60
CA LEU A 80 6.00 -4.39 -15.26
C LEU A 80 5.07 -5.43 -14.62
N TRP A 81 5.59 -6.62 -14.30
CA TRP A 81 4.80 -7.67 -13.64
C TRP A 81 4.25 -7.21 -12.29
N ILE A 82 5.07 -6.50 -11.51
CA ILE A 82 4.66 -5.97 -10.21
C ILE A 82 3.55 -4.93 -10.37
N ILE A 83 3.69 -3.99 -11.32
CA ILE A 83 2.70 -2.93 -11.53
C ILE A 83 1.38 -3.51 -12.07
N ILE A 84 1.45 -4.34 -13.11
CA ILE A 84 0.26 -4.78 -13.86
C ILE A 84 -0.41 -5.98 -13.17
N VAL A 85 0.34 -7.03 -12.86
CA VAL A 85 -0.24 -8.29 -12.40
C VAL A 85 -0.39 -8.29 -10.89
N THR A 86 0.65 -7.87 -10.18
CA THR A 86 0.66 -8.00 -8.71
C THR A 86 -0.21 -6.92 -8.05
N SER A 87 -0.26 -5.71 -8.60
CA SER A 87 -0.81 -4.55 -7.89
C SER A 87 -2.19 -4.10 -8.38
N CYS A 88 -2.54 -4.30 -9.65
CA CYS A 88 -3.84 -3.86 -10.17
C CYS A 88 -5.01 -4.53 -9.44
N PHE A 89 -4.95 -5.84 -9.18
CA PHE A 89 -6.06 -6.55 -8.54
C PHE A 89 -6.27 -6.12 -7.07
N PRO A 90 -5.24 -6.07 -6.20
CA PRO A 90 -5.41 -5.53 -4.86
C PRO A 90 -5.86 -4.07 -4.85
N ALA A 91 -5.38 -3.25 -5.79
CA ALA A 91 -5.80 -1.86 -5.92
C ALA A 91 -7.30 -1.75 -6.26
N MET A 92 -7.81 -2.57 -7.20
CA MET A 92 -9.25 -2.67 -7.44
C MET A 92 -10.01 -3.14 -6.20
N GLY A 93 -9.44 -4.07 -5.42
CA GLY A 93 -10.03 -4.53 -4.17
C GLY A 93 -10.18 -3.44 -3.13
N LEU A 94 -9.19 -2.55 -3.00
CA LEU A 94 -9.29 -1.37 -2.14
C LEU A 94 -10.40 -0.40 -2.58
N GLY A 95 -10.70 -0.33 -3.87
CA GLY A 95 -11.84 0.43 -4.41
C GLY A 95 -13.19 -0.08 -3.91
N LEU A 96 -13.31 -1.39 -3.68
CA LEU A 96 -14.53 -2.07 -3.23
C LEU A 96 -14.65 -2.15 -1.70
N GLU A 97 -13.72 -1.55 -0.97
CA GLU A 97 -13.69 -1.62 0.49
C GLU A 97 -14.94 -0.96 1.12
N LYS A 98 -15.34 -1.46 2.29
CA LYS A 98 -16.51 -0.92 3.01
C LYS A 98 -16.24 0.50 3.50
N ALA A 99 -17.31 1.27 3.66
CA ALA A 99 -17.23 2.61 4.25
C ALA A 99 -16.62 2.54 5.66
N SER A 100 -15.83 3.56 5.99
CA SER A 100 -15.30 3.72 7.34
C SER A 100 -16.44 3.97 8.32
N ALA A 101 -16.34 3.41 9.54
CA ALA A 101 -17.34 3.65 10.57
C ALA A 101 -17.40 5.15 10.91
N GLY A 102 -18.60 5.73 10.88
CA GLY A 102 -18.79 7.16 11.10
C GLY A 102 -18.48 8.03 9.88
N ILE A 103 -18.44 7.47 8.65
CA ILE A 103 -18.18 8.28 7.45
C ILE A 103 -19.17 9.44 7.36
N MET A 104 -20.45 9.22 7.68
CA MET A 104 -21.49 10.25 7.65
C MET A 104 -21.42 11.27 8.79
N GLU A 105 -20.74 10.95 9.89
CA GLU A 105 -20.57 11.84 11.05
C GLU A 105 -19.50 12.90 10.81
N ASN A 106 -18.54 12.63 9.91
CA ASN A 106 -17.52 13.61 9.54
C ASN A 106 -18.17 14.76 8.74
N PRO A 107 -17.67 16.00 8.86
CA PRO A 107 -18.12 17.09 8.00
C PRO A 107 -17.79 16.80 6.51
N PRO A 108 -18.50 17.42 5.56
CA PRO A 108 -18.14 17.35 4.14
C PRO A 108 -16.69 17.83 3.94
N LYS A 109 -15.95 17.16 3.04
CA LYS A 109 -14.60 17.59 2.67
C LYS A 109 -14.67 18.93 1.94
N ASP A 110 -13.73 19.82 2.21
CA ASP A 110 -13.62 21.10 1.49
C ASP A 110 -13.31 20.81 0.01
N THR A 111 -13.96 21.52 -0.91
CA THR A 111 -13.72 21.41 -2.36
C THR A 111 -12.27 21.70 -2.75
N LYS A 112 -11.51 22.37 -1.88
CA LYS A 112 -10.07 22.63 -2.06
C LYS A 112 -9.17 21.47 -1.63
N GLU A 113 -9.69 20.48 -0.90
CA GLU A 113 -8.93 19.31 -0.51
C GLU A 113 -8.77 18.35 -1.70
N ASN A 114 -7.53 18.23 -2.17
CA ASN A 114 -7.18 17.29 -3.23
C ASN A 114 -7.13 15.85 -2.69
N VAL A 115 -7.29 14.88 -3.59
CA VAL A 115 -7.04 13.45 -3.31
C VAL A 115 -5.64 13.25 -2.70
N PHE A 116 -4.66 14.03 -3.16
CA PHE A 116 -3.29 14.08 -2.62
C PHE A 116 -3.21 14.99 -1.40
N THR A 117 -3.66 14.49 -0.26
CA THR A 117 -3.37 15.16 1.01
C THR A 117 -1.89 15.03 1.36
N TRP A 118 -1.37 15.99 2.14
CA TRP A 118 0.01 15.92 2.61
C TRP A 118 0.29 14.64 3.42
N GLU A 119 -0.71 14.14 4.14
CA GLU A 119 -0.64 12.84 4.84
C GLU A 119 -0.37 11.69 3.86
N ILE A 120 -1.14 11.59 2.77
CA ILE A 120 -0.96 10.54 1.75
C ILE A 120 0.38 10.65 1.03
N LEU A 121 0.84 11.87 0.73
CA LEU A 121 2.14 12.09 0.09
C LEU A 121 3.29 11.61 0.99
N ILE A 122 3.28 11.97 2.28
CA ILE A 122 4.29 11.49 3.23
C ILE A 122 4.21 9.97 3.36
N ASP A 123 3.01 9.41 3.51
CA ASP A 123 2.81 7.96 3.62
C ASP A 123 3.39 7.21 2.43
N MET A 124 3.11 7.70 1.22
CA MET A 124 3.62 7.16 -0.04
C MET A 124 5.15 7.11 -0.05
N PHE A 125 5.82 8.19 0.35
CA PHE A 125 7.28 8.23 0.42
C PHE A 125 7.84 7.34 1.52
N VAL A 126 7.22 7.29 2.70
CA VAL A 126 7.68 6.46 3.82
C VAL A 126 7.54 4.98 3.49
N TYR A 127 6.36 4.52 3.08
CA TYR A 127 6.15 3.12 2.70
C TYR A 127 7.04 2.73 1.52
N GLY A 128 7.17 3.60 0.51
CA GLY A 128 8.04 3.37 -0.64
C GLY A 128 9.51 3.23 -0.24
N THR A 129 10.00 4.09 0.67
CA THR A 129 11.39 4.04 1.15
C THR A 129 11.66 2.81 2.01
N ILE A 130 10.75 2.44 2.92
CA ILE A 130 10.89 1.22 3.74
C ILE A 130 10.93 0.00 2.82
N MET A 131 10.03 -0.10 1.84
CA MET A 131 10.00 -1.20 0.88
C MET A 131 11.29 -1.28 0.06
N ALA A 132 11.73 -0.16 -0.52
CA ALA A 132 12.97 -0.09 -1.29
C ALA A 132 14.19 -0.49 -0.46
N SER A 133 14.25 -0.06 0.80
CA SER A 133 15.34 -0.42 1.73
C SER A 133 15.38 -1.92 2.01
N CYS A 134 14.22 -2.56 2.25
CA CYS A 134 14.13 -4.00 2.46
C CYS A 134 14.57 -4.79 1.21
N CYS A 135 14.16 -4.33 0.03
CA CYS A 135 14.58 -4.94 -1.24
C CYS A 135 16.08 -4.80 -1.47
N MET A 136 16.64 -3.63 -1.17
CA MET A 136 18.08 -3.36 -1.30
C MET A 136 18.91 -4.19 -0.33
N ILE A 137 18.48 -4.29 0.93
CA ILE A 137 19.13 -5.14 1.93
C ILE A 137 19.09 -6.61 1.48
N ALA A 138 17.94 -7.10 1.02
CA ALA A 138 17.81 -8.47 0.50
C ALA A 138 18.76 -8.73 -0.69
N PHE A 139 18.81 -7.80 -1.64
CA PHE A 139 19.72 -7.86 -2.79
C PHE A 139 21.20 -7.92 -2.36
N CYS A 140 21.61 -7.03 -1.46
CA CYS A 140 22.98 -6.97 -0.94
C CYS A 140 23.38 -8.22 -0.14
N ILE A 141 22.48 -8.76 0.69
CA ILE A 141 22.75 -9.97 1.47
C ILE A 141 23.04 -11.15 0.54
N VAL A 142 22.25 -11.34 -0.52
CA VAL A 142 22.48 -12.43 -1.46
C VAL A 142 23.74 -12.20 -2.30
N LEU A 143 23.98 -10.96 -2.74
CA LEU A 143 25.12 -10.63 -3.60
C LEU A 143 26.47 -10.75 -2.84
N TYR A 144 26.58 -10.15 -1.66
CA TYR A 144 27.84 -10.12 -0.89
C TYR A 144 27.98 -11.30 0.07
N GLY A 145 26.89 -11.76 0.68
CA GLY A 145 26.93 -12.86 1.64
C GLY A 145 27.20 -14.21 1.00
N ASN A 146 26.56 -14.48 -0.15
CA ASN A 146 26.69 -15.78 -0.83
C ASN A 146 27.61 -15.74 -2.05
N GLY A 147 27.76 -14.57 -2.67
CA GLY A 147 28.48 -14.40 -3.94
C GLY A 147 29.87 -13.79 -3.82
N ASN A 148 30.40 -13.59 -2.59
CA ASN A 148 31.67 -12.92 -2.32
C ASN A 148 31.79 -11.51 -2.96
N GLY A 149 30.68 -10.90 -3.39
CA GLY A 149 30.68 -9.62 -4.10
C GLY A 149 31.11 -9.71 -5.58
N GLU A 150 31.18 -10.90 -6.16
CA GLU A 150 31.45 -11.06 -7.59
C GLU A 150 30.24 -10.65 -8.42
N ILE A 151 30.35 -9.47 -9.02
CA ILE A 151 29.40 -8.98 -10.02
C ILE A 151 29.94 -9.48 -11.38
N GLY A 152 29.18 -10.37 -12.04
CA GLY A 152 29.59 -11.00 -13.30
C GLY A 152 29.75 -10.01 -14.46
N LEU A 153 30.02 -10.51 -15.67
CA LEU A 153 30.20 -9.66 -16.86
C LEU A 153 28.90 -9.63 -17.68
N GLN A 154 28.34 -8.44 -17.92
CA GLN A 154 27.19 -8.22 -18.80
C GLN A 154 25.94 -9.02 -18.40
N CYS A 155 25.64 -9.07 -17.10
CA CYS A 155 24.49 -9.82 -16.55
C CYS A 155 23.12 -9.20 -16.85
N ASN A 156 23.05 -8.19 -17.70
CA ASN A 156 21.81 -7.61 -18.21
C ASN A 156 21.36 -8.25 -19.54
N GLY A 157 22.22 -9.04 -20.19
CA GLY A 157 21.90 -9.73 -21.44
C GLY A 157 21.04 -10.99 -21.23
N THR A 158 20.46 -11.48 -22.32
CA THR A 158 19.67 -12.73 -22.35
C THR A 158 20.54 -14.00 -22.36
N ASN A 159 21.84 -13.86 -22.59
CA ASN A 159 22.78 -14.96 -22.60
C ASN A 159 23.20 -15.31 -21.16
N PHE A 160 22.72 -16.46 -20.69
CA PHE A 160 23.06 -16.96 -19.37
C PHE A 160 24.53 -17.40 -19.31
N THR A 161 25.30 -16.78 -18.42
CA THR A 161 26.65 -17.22 -18.04
C THR A 161 26.65 -17.59 -16.56
N ASP A 162 27.40 -18.62 -16.16
CA ASP A 162 27.45 -19.07 -14.76
C ASP A 162 27.94 -18.00 -13.78
N SER A 163 28.72 -17.02 -14.25
CA SER A 163 29.14 -15.84 -13.47
C SER A 163 27.97 -14.94 -13.05
N CYS A 164 26.86 -14.94 -13.78
CA CYS A 164 25.68 -14.13 -13.48
C CYS A 164 24.69 -14.83 -12.54
N LYS A 165 24.97 -16.07 -12.16
CA LYS A 165 24.07 -16.89 -11.34
C LYS A 165 23.73 -16.24 -10.00
N THR A 166 24.71 -15.62 -9.34
CA THR A 166 24.51 -14.92 -8.06
C THR A 166 23.62 -13.70 -8.22
N VAL A 167 23.88 -12.88 -9.24
CA VAL A 167 23.07 -11.69 -9.56
C VAL A 167 21.62 -12.09 -9.84
N PHE A 168 21.40 -13.16 -10.60
CA PHE A 168 20.05 -13.63 -10.95
C PHE A 168 19.29 -14.13 -9.71
N LYS A 169 19.98 -14.79 -8.78
CA LYS A 169 19.42 -15.16 -7.47
C LYS A 169 19.08 -13.93 -6.61
N ALA A 170 19.97 -12.94 -6.57
CA ALA A 170 19.75 -11.69 -5.82
C ALA A 170 18.55 -10.90 -6.38
N ARG A 171 18.42 -10.80 -7.70
CA ARG A 171 17.23 -10.24 -8.39
C ARG A 171 15.95 -10.95 -8.01
N SER A 172 15.99 -12.28 -8.02
CA SER A 172 14.83 -13.11 -7.67
C SER A 172 14.39 -12.86 -6.23
N CYS A 173 15.36 -12.74 -5.31
CA CYS A 173 15.09 -12.46 -3.89
C CYS A 173 14.47 -11.06 -3.72
N ALA A 174 15.07 -10.03 -4.32
CA ALA A 174 14.53 -8.67 -4.28
C ALA A 174 13.14 -8.57 -4.93
N PHE A 175 12.91 -9.25 -6.05
CA PHE A 175 11.61 -9.35 -6.71
C PHE A 175 10.55 -9.97 -5.79
N ALA A 176 10.87 -11.09 -5.13
CA ALA A 176 9.96 -11.73 -4.19
C ALA A 176 9.64 -10.81 -3.00
N VAL A 177 10.64 -10.15 -2.41
CA VAL A 177 10.46 -9.18 -1.32
C VAL A 177 9.55 -8.04 -1.76
N MET A 178 9.81 -7.45 -2.93
CA MET A 178 9.04 -6.32 -3.44
C MET A 178 7.60 -6.73 -3.73
N ALA A 179 7.38 -7.85 -4.40
CA ALA A 179 6.05 -8.33 -4.78
C ALA A 179 5.22 -8.69 -3.53
N TRP A 180 5.77 -9.41 -2.56
CA TRP A 180 5.06 -9.71 -1.31
C TRP A 180 4.82 -8.48 -0.45
N SER A 181 5.80 -7.57 -0.36
CA SER A 181 5.63 -6.31 0.38
C SER A 181 4.56 -5.44 -0.26
N ALA A 182 4.47 -5.39 -1.60
CA ALA A 182 3.41 -4.69 -2.31
C ALA A 182 2.03 -5.29 -1.99
N LEU A 183 1.91 -6.62 -1.99
CA LEU A 183 0.65 -7.29 -1.66
C LEU A 183 0.22 -7.04 -0.21
N LEU A 184 1.16 -7.06 0.73
CA LEU A 184 0.88 -6.72 2.13
C LEU A 184 0.55 -5.24 2.31
N LEU A 185 1.18 -4.35 1.54
CA LEU A 185 0.85 -2.93 1.56
C LEU A 185 -0.63 -2.71 1.20
N ALA A 186 -1.23 -3.55 0.36
CA ALA A 186 -2.64 -3.42 0.02
C ALA A 186 -3.54 -3.67 1.23
N TRP A 187 -3.20 -4.64 2.09
CA TRP A 187 -3.91 -4.84 3.35
C TRP A 187 -3.61 -3.73 4.37
N GLU A 188 -2.36 -3.26 4.44
CA GLU A 188 -2.02 -2.10 5.26
C GLU A 188 -2.76 -0.84 4.82
N ALA A 189 -3.04 -0.66 3.53
CA ALA A 189 -3.73 0.51 3.00
C ALA A 189 -5.24 0.52 3.28
N ILE A 190 -5.83 -0.54 3.85
CA ILE A 190 -7.27 -0.57 4.21
C ILE A 190 -7.61 0.60 5.16
N ASP A 191 -6.69 0.94 6.07
CA ASP A 191 -6.81 2.09 6.95
C ASP A 191 -5.47 2.84 7.07
N ILE A 192 -5.52 4.16 6.84
CA ILE A 192 -4.35 5.04 6.79
C ILE A 192 -3.72 5.25 8.17
N ARG A 193 -4.50 5.08 9.25
CA ARG A 193 -4.10 5.40 10.63
C ARG A 193 -4.14 4.19 11.58
N ARG A 194 -5.07 3.27 11.38
CA ARG A 194 -5.22 2.08 12.23
C ARG A 194 -4.25 0.98 11.82
N SER A 195 -3.85 0.20 12.82
CA SER A 195 -3.00 -0.97 12.65
C SER A 195 -3.81 -2.09 12.01
N LEU A 196 -3.18 -2.87 11.12
CA LEU A 196 -3.77 -4.04 10.48
C LEU A 196 -4.28 -5.06 11.51
N PHE A 197 -3.55 -5.21 12.62
CA PHE A 197 -3.88 -6.14 13.70
C PHE A 197 -4.99 -5.62 14.64
N ALA A 198 -5.37 -4.35 14.52
CA ALA A 198 -6.36 -3.72 15.38
C ALA A 198 -7.23 -2.74 14.58
N LEU A 199 -7.91 -3.26 13.54
CA LEU A 199 -8.76 -2.46 12.65
C LEU A 199 -10.02 -1.92 13.36
N GLN A 200 -10.69 -2.75 14.17
CA GLN A 200 -11.84 -2.31 14.98
C GLN A 200 -11.50 -2.41 16.48
N PRO A 201 -11.49 -1.28 17.21
CA PRO A 201 -11.02 -1.23 18.59
C PRO A 201 -12.01 -1.81 19.64
N ASN A 202 -13.29 -2.02 19.27
CA ASN A 202 -14.37 -2.36 20.22
C ASN A 202 -14.77 -3.84 20.23
N THR A 203 -13.87 -4.75 19.85
CA THR A 203 -14.21 -6.17 19.65
C THR A 203 -13.71 -7.04 20.80
N THR A 204 -14.50 -8.06 21.15
CA THR A 204 -14.27 -8.97 22.29
C THR A 204 -13.22 -10.07 22.03
N THR A 205 -12.81 -10.30 20.77
CA THR A 205 -11.85 -11.35 20.38
C THR A 205 -10.79 -10.83 19.38
N PRO A 206 -9.65 -10.28 19.83
CA PRO A 206 -8.69 -9.61 18.96
C PRO A 206 -7.98 -10.54 17.95
N TYR A 207 -7.68 -11.79 18.32
CA TYR A 207 -6.89 -12.69 17.46
C TYR A 207 -7.67 -13.25 16.26
N THR A 208 -8.94 -13.60 16.45
CA THR A 208 -9.81 -14.11 15.36
C THR A 208 -10.34 -12.98 14.47
N GLN A 209 -10.29 -11.75 14.96
CA GLN A 209 -10.83 -10.58 14.29
C GLN A 209 -10.00 -10.17 13.08
N VAL A 210 -8.67 -10.24 13.14
CA VAL A 210 -7.81 -9.86 12.00
C VAL A 210 -8.19 -10.65 10.75
N PHE A 211 -8.39 -11.95 10.90
CA PHE A 211 -8.82 -12.79 9.77
C PHE A 211 -10.24 -12.43 9.28
N LYS A 212 -11.16 -12.14 10.20
CA LYS A 212 -12.53 -11.73 9.86
C LYS A 212 -12.57 -10.38 9.12
N ASP A 213 -11.75 -9.43 9.56
CA ASP A 213 -11.64 -8.09 8.98
C ASP A 213 -11.01 -8.18 7.58
N LEU A 214 -9.95 -8.99 7.41
CA LEU A 214 -9.34 -9.24 6.10
C LEU A 214 -10.28 -9.98 5.13
N TRP A 215 -11.08 -10.92 5.63
CA TRP A 215 -12.04 -11.67 4.83
C TRP A 215 -13.31 -10.89 4.49
N SER A 216 -13.56 -9.75 5.15
CA SER A 216 -14.69 -8.85 4.89
C SER A 216 -14.77 -8.44 3.41
N ASN A 217 -13.60 -8.19 2.81
CA ASN A 217 -13.45 -7.93 1.38
C ASN A 217 -12.82 -9.15 0.70
N GLN A 218 -13.68 -10.06 0.25
CA GLN A 218 -13.24 -11.32 -0.35
C GLN A 218 -12.41 -11.11 -1.62
N PHE A 219 -12.72 -10.08 -2.41
CA PHE A 219 -11.97 -9.77 -3.61
C PHE A 219 -10.54 -9.33 -3.29
N LEU A 220 -10.38 -8.40 -2.33
CA LEU A 220 -9.05 -7.99 -1.86
C LEU A 220 -8.28 -9.17 -1.27
N PHE A 221 -8.92 -9.98 -0.42
CA PHE A 221 -8.29 -11.16 0.17
C PHE A 221 -7.75 -12.14 -0.89
N TRP A 222 -8.60 -12.58 -1.82
CA TRP A 222 -8.18 -13.53 -2.86
C TRP A 222 -7.17 -12.93 -3.84
N SER A 223 -7.27 -11.63 -4.15
CA SER A 223 -6.27 -10.96 -4.99
C SER A 223 -4.87 -11.01 -4.37
N VAL A 224 -4.77 -10.81 -3.04
CA VAL A 224 -3.52 -10.89 -2.31
C VAL A 224 -2.99 -12.32 -2.28
N ILE A 225 -3.82 -13.30 -1.89
CA ILE A 225 -3.41 -14.71 -1.80
C ILE A 225 -2.97 -15.27 -3.15
N LEU A 226 -3.72 -15.00 -4.23
CA LEU A 226 -3.34 -15.41 -5.57
C LEU A 226 -2.06 -14.69 -6.03
N GLY A 227 -1.92 -13.40 -5.72
CA GLY A 227 -0.70 -12.65 -5.97
C GLY A 227 0.52 -13.29 -5.31
N PHE A 228 0.41 -13.69 -4.04
CA PHE A 228 1.46 -14.39 -3.31
C PHE A 228 1.84 -15.70 -4.02
N GLY A 229 0.84 -16.46 -4.46
CA GLY A 229 1.01 -17.71 -5.19
C GLY A 229 1.69 -17.54 -6.56
N THR A 230 1.46 -16.43 -7.27
CA THR A 230 2.01 -16.20 -8.63
C THR A 230 3.54 -16.01 -8.65
N ILE A 231 4.16 -15.75 -7.50
CA ILE A 231 5.62 -15.54 -7.42
C ILE A 231 6.39 -16.86 -7.50
N PHE A 232 5.82 -17.97 -7.02
CA PHE A 232 6.44 -19.29 -7.15
C PHE A 232 6.63 -19.74 -8.61
N PRO A 233 5.58 -19.76 -9.47
CA PRO A 233 5.75 -20.16 -10.86
C PRO A 233 6.66 -19.21 -11.64
N THR A 234 6.65 -17.90 -11.37
CA THR A 234 7.55 -16.95 -12.05
C THR A 234 9.03 -17.18 -11.72
N VAL A 235 9.34 -17.68 -10.51
CA VAL A 235 10.72 -17.96 -10.07
C VAL A 235 11.20 -19.37 -10.42
N TYR A 236 10.31 -20.34 -10.65
CA TYR A 236 10.72 -21.74 -10.90
C TYR A 236 10.44 -22.27 -12.31
N ILE A 237 9.50 -21.71 -13.06
CA ILE A 237 9.20 -22.22 -14.40
C ILE A 237 10.36 -21.84 -15.35
N PRO A 238 11.08 -22.84 -15.93
CA PRO A 238 12.14 -22.57 -16.90
C PRO A 238 11.52 -21.92 -18.14
N VAL A 239 12.22 -20.97 -18.77
CA VAL A 239 11.75 -20.00 -19.79
C VAL A 239 11.27 -18.69 -19.20
N ILE A 240 10.35 -18.71 -18.23
CA ILE A 240 9.88 -17.46 -17.58
C ILE A 240 11.02 -16.86 -16.77
N ASN A 241 11.67 -17.69 -15.97
CA ASN A 241 12.71 -17.27 -15.05
C ASN A 241 13.96 -16.70 -15.76
N ASP A 242 14.53 -17.51 -16.65
CA ASP A 242 15.87 -17.33 -17.20
C ASP A 242 15.90 -16.50 -18.49
N LYS A 243 14.84 -16.54 -19.32
CA LYS A 243 14.78 -15.75 -20.57
C LYS A 243 13.96 -14.47 -20.46
N VAL A 244 12.89 -14.47 -19.66
CA VAL A 244 11.95 -13.34 -19.59
C VAL A 244 12.24 -12.46 -18.37
N PHE A 245 12.41 -13.04 -17.19
CA PHE A 245 12.59 -12.32 -15.93
C PHE A 245 14.07 -12.05 -15.57
N LEU A 246 15.01 -12.70 -16.28
CA LEU A 246 16.46 -12.63 -16.03
C LEU A 246 16.82 -12.97 -14.57
N CYS A 247 16.24 -14.08 -14.11
CA CYS A 247 16.23 -14.54 -12.74
C CYS A 247 16.58 -16.02 -12.64
N ARG A 248 16.75 -16.50 -11.40
CA ARG A 248 17.00 -17.92 -11.14
C ARG A 248 16.29 -18.39 -9.88
N GLY A 249 15.89 -19.66 -9.91
CA GLY A 249 15.28 -20.36 -8.79
C GLY A 249 16.11 -20.17 -7.51
N ILE A 250 15.40 -19.75 -6.47
CA ILE A 250 15.93 -19.54 -5.12
C ILE A 250 15.72 -20.81 -4.29
N SER A 251 16.58 -21.09 -3.32
CA SER A 251 16.36 -22.17 -2.36
C SER A 251 16.29 -21.59 -0.94
N TYR A 252 17.41 -21.52 -0.24
CA TYR A 252 17.46 -20.98 1.12
C TYR A 252 17.30 -19.46 1.17
N GLU A 253 17.53 -18.76 0.06
CA GLU A 253 17.39 -17.30 0.00
C GLU A 253 15.92 -16.86 0.14
N TRP A 254 14.95 -17.79 0.07
CA TRP A 254 13.57 -17.55 0.50
C TRP A 254 13.47 -17.13 1.96
N GLY A 255 14.36 -17.62 2.83
CA GLY A 255 14.43 -17.19 4.22
C GLY A 255 14.70 -15.68 4.34
N TYR A 256 15.59 -15.14 3.50
CA TYR A 256 15.83 -13.69 3.44
C TYR A 256 14.61 -12.95 2.91
N SER A 257 13.96 -13.47 1.87
CA SER A 257 12.75 -12.85 1.32
C SER A 257 11.65 -12.74 2.37
N ILE A 258 11.35 -13.84 3.07
CA ILE A 258 10.34 -13.88 4.13
C ILE A 258 10.71 -12.92 5.27
N ALA A 259 11.97 -12.95 5.73
CA ALA A 259 12.42 -12.10 6.82
C ALA A 259 12.31 -10.60 6.48
N MET A 260 12.68 -10.21 5.26
CA MET A 260 12.58 -8.82 4.81
C MET A 260 11.14 -8.38 4.58
N THR A 261 10.26 -9.25 4.10
CA THR A 261 8.82 -8.98 4.02
C THR A 261 8.20 -8.78 5.42
N PHE A 262 8.59 -9.59 6.41
CA PHE A 262 8.17 -9.36 7.80
C PHE A 262 8.72 -8.04 8.36
N THR A 263 9.96 -7.71 8.03
CA THR A 263 10.60 -6.44 8.44
C THR A 263 9.86 -5.25 7.86
N PHE A 264 9.45 -5.32 6.59
CA PHE A 264 8.61 -4.32 5.95
C PHE A 264 7.29 -4.14 6.70
N LEU A 265 6.58 -5.23 7.02
CA LEU A 265 5.32 -5.17 7.76
C LEU A 265 5.50 -4.53 9.14
N LEU A 266 6.54 -4.91 9.88
CA LEU A 266 6.87 -4.28 11.16
C LEU A 266 7.21 -2.78 11.02
N GLY A 267 7.89 -2.40 9.94
CA GLY A 267 8.17 -1.00 9.62
C GLY A 267 6.91 -0.20 9.35
N CYS A 268 5.97 -0.74 8.57
CA CYS A 268 4.68 -0.11 8.30
C CYS A 268 3.85 0.07 9.58
N GLU A 269 3.77 -0.97 10.41
CA GLU A 269 3.05 -0.93 11.68
C GLU A 269 3.70 0.04 12.69
N GLY A 270 5.03 0.05 12.76
CA GLY A 270 5.79 1.01 13.56
C GLY A 270 5.53 2.45 13.12
N TYR A 271 5.46 2.70 11.81
CA TYR A 271 5.13 4.00 11.25
C TYR A 271 3.70 4.45 11.61
N LYS A 272 2.70 3.58 11.42
CA LYS A 272 1.31 3.86 11.82
C LYS A 272 1.17 4.08 13.32
N TRP A 273 1.89 3.31 14.14
CA TRP A 273 1.95 3.53 15.58
C TRP A 273 2.49 4.93 15.91
N GLY A 274 3.62 5.33 15.31
CA GLY A 274 4.19 6.67 15.47
C GLY A 274 3.20 7.77 15.06
N LYS A 275 2.51 7.59 13.93
CA LYS A 275 1.47 8.50 13.44
C LYS A 275 0.31 8.65 14.42
N ARG A 276 -0.19 7.54 15.00
CA ARG A 276 -1.25 7.57 16.03
C ARG A 276 -0.81 8.34 17.27
N VAL A 277 0.44 8.14 17.72
CA VAL A 277 0.99 8.88 18.87
C VAL A 277 1.07 10.37 18.56
N TYR A 278 1.52 10.75 17.35
CA TYR A 278 1.62 12.13 16.91
C TYR A 278 0.26 12.83 16.88
N PHE A 279 -0.75 12.26 16.20
CA PHE A 279 -2.08 12.85 16.13
C PHE A 279 -2.79 12.86 17.49
N ARG A 280 -2.59 11.85 18.34
CA ARG A 280 -3.14 11.88 19.72
C ARG A 280 -2.52 13.01 20.54
N LYS A 281 -1.23 13.31 20.36
CA LYS A 281 -0.58 14.45 21.02
C LYS A 281 -1.05 15.78 20.45
N GLN A 282 -1.28 15.86 19.14
CA GLN A 282 -1.79 17.07 18.50
C GLN A 282 -3.24 17.36 18.90
N ALA A 283 -4.10 16.34 18.94
CA ALA A 283 -5.47 16.45 19.43
C ALA A 283 -5.54 16.94 20.90
N LYS A 284 -4.59 16.51 21.74
CA LYS A 284 -4.44 17.04 23.11
C LYS A 284 -3.93 18.48 23.16
N LYS A 285 -3.22 18.96 22.14
CA LYS A 285 -2.71 20.35 22.06
C LYS A 285 -3.75 21.32 21.52
N THR A 286 -4.60 20.90 20.59
CA THR A 286 -5.82 21.62 20.21
C THR A 286 -6.88 21.42 21.29
N HIS A 287 -6.63 22.04 22.45
CA HIS A 287 -7.65 22.26 23.46
C HIS A 287 -8.75 23.15 22.86
N THR A 288 -9.99 22.78 23.11
CA THR A 288 -11.20 23.47 22.65
C THR A 288 -11.21 24.92 23.17
N PRO A 289 -11.36 25.94 22.31
CA PRO A 289 -11.47 27.33 22.78
C PRO A 289 -12.68 27.54 23.71
N GLU A 290 -13.71 26.69 23.64
CA GLU A 290 -14.83 26.67 24.58
C GLU A 290 -14.39 26.34 26.02
N ALA A 291 -13.43 25.44 26.21
CA ALA A 291 -12.91 25.11 27.53
C ALA A 291 -12.09 26.27 28.14
N ASP A 292 -11.41 27.05 27.30
CA ASP A 292 -10.71 28.27 27.73
C ASP A 292 -11.68 29.45 27.95
N LEU A 293 -12.78 29.51 27.20
CA LEU A 293 -13.86 30.49 27.39
C LEU A 293 -14.66 30.22 28.67
N GLU A 294 -14.94 28.96 29.00
CA GLU A 294 -15.57 28.59 30.28
C GLU A 294 -14.64 28.88 31.46
N LYS A 295 -13.34 28.57 31.31
CA LYS A 295 -12.32 28.79 32.35
C LYS A 295 -11.99 30.27 32.58
N ASN A 296 -12.08 31.10 31.54
CA ASN A 296 -11.93 32.57 31.64
C ASN A 296 -13.27 33.31 31.73
N SER A 297 -14.39 32.59 31.85
CA SER A 297 -15.68 33.24 32.05
C SER A 297 -15.68 33.92 33.43
N PRO A 298 -16.15 35.18 33.54
CA PRO A 298 -16.29 35.85 34.83
C PRO A 298 -17.26 35.14 35.79
N PHE A 299 -18.00 34.15 35.29
CA PHE A 299 -18.96 33.35 36.06
C PHE A 299 -18.36 32.07 36.68
N SER A 300 -17.12 31.70 36.34
CA SER A 300 -16.44 30.51 36.89
C SER A 300 -16.31 30.53 38.43
N GLN A 301 -16.29 31.72 39.05
CA GLN A 301 -16.26 31.87 40.51
C GLN A 301 -17.59 31.50 41.21
N PHE A 302 -18.72 31.44 40.49
CA PHE A 302 -20.03 31.16 41.07
C PHE A 302 -20.44 29.69 41.01
N HIS A 303 -19.67 28.84 40.34
CA HIS A 303 -19.94 27.40 40.25
C HIS A 303 -19.34 26.57 41.41
N ALA A 304 -18.66 27.21 42.36
CA ALA A 304 -17.99 26.56 43.50
C ALA A 304 -18.73 26.74 44.85
N LEU A 305 -19.99 27.17 44.84
CA LEU A 305 -20.90 27.23 46.00
C LEU A 305 -22.11 26.33 45.75
#